data_AF-A0A7R8D0V3-F1
#
_entry.id   AF-A0A7R8D0V3-F1
#
_cell.length_a   1.000
_cell.length_b   1.000
_cell.length_c   1.000
_cell.angle_alpha   90.00
_cell.angle_beta   90.00
_cell.angle_gamma   90.00
#
_symmetry.space_group_name_H-M   'P 1'
#
loop_
_entity.id
_entity.type
_entity.pdbx_description
1 polymer ?
#
loop_
_entity_poly.entity_id
_entity_poly.type
_entity_poly.pdbx_seq_one_letter_code
_entity_poly.pdbx_strand_id
1 'polypeptide(L)'
;MDTKASLSLDECSNKVSVDYDGKGGSIMGESIFPNPEGDATKALVFMLSGVSTIKWKQVFAYYFIPNVYDGREHAPITTSLIKMSREVGTDVVSISTDMGSQNVAVSMIWYKLWS
;
A
#
# COMPACT_ATOMS: atom_id res chain seq x y z
N MET A 1 -0.42 3.19 25.50
CA MET A 1 0.23 2.95 24.20
C MET A 1 -0.13 4.11 23.30
N ASP A 2 0.83 4.58 22.50
CA ASP A 2 0.51 5.52 21.44
C ASP A 2 -0.35 4.83 20.39
N THR A 3 -1.56 5.32 20.18
CA THR A 3 -2.50 4.76 19.21
C THR A 3 -2.44 5.50 17.87
N LYS A 4 -1.71 6.62 17.76
CA LYS A 4 -1.73 7.45 16.55
C LYS A 4 -0.59 7.08 15.60
N ALA A 5 -0.94 6.84 14.34
CA ALA A 5 0.01 6.50 13.29
C ALA A 5 -0.18 7.34 12.02
N SER A 6 0.91 7.48 11.26
CA SER A 6 0.91 7.97 9.88
C SER A 6 1.06 6.77 8.95
N LEU A 7 0.20 6.71 7.94
CA LEU A 7 0.28 5.73 6.87
C LEU A 7 1.11 6.31 5.72
N SER A 8 2.23 5.70 5.40
CA SER A 8 3.04 6.03 4.23
C SER A 8 2.86 4.96 3.16
N LEU A 9 2.72 5.37 1.91
CA LEU A 9 2.74 4.46 0.77
C LEU A 9 3.75 4.92 -0.28
N ASP A 10 4.43 3.95 -0.88
CA ASP A 10 5.39 4.18 -1.96
C ASP A 10 5.52 2.95 -2.85
N GLU A 11 5.97 3.17 -4.08
CA GLU A 11 6.28 2.13 -5.05
C GLU A 11 7.78 1.83 -5.05
N CYS A 12 8.15 0.55 -4.95
CA CYS A 12 9.51 0.10 -5.11
C CYS A 12 9.64 -0.72 -6.40
N SER A 13 10.55 -0.33 -7.29
CA SER A 13 10.82 -1.08 -8.52
C SER A 13 11.36 -2.47 -8.22
N ASN A 14 10.79 -3.49 -8.86
CA ASN A 14 11.26 -4.86 -8.80
C ASN A 14 11.82 -5.30 -10.16
N LYS A 15 12.75 -6.26 -10.14
CA LYS A 15 13.13 -6.94 -11.37
C LYS A 15 12.04 -7.94 -11.73
N VAL A 16 11.55 -7.88 -12.96
CA VAL A 16 10.61 -8.87 -13.48
C VAL A 16 11.30 -10.24 -13.51
N SER A 17 10.78 -11.18 -12.74
CA SER A 17 11.17 -12.59 -12.75
C SER A 17 9.95 -13.45 -12.47
N VAL A 18 9.98 -14.67 -13.01
CA VAL A 18 9.06 -15.73 -12.65
C VAL A 18 9.83 -16.71 -11.80
N ASP A 19 9.40 -16.86 -10.55
CA ASP A 19 10.06 -17.70 -9.56
C ASP A 19 9.08 -18.74 -9.02
N TYR A 20 9.56 -19.97 -8.82
CA TYR A 20 8.76 -21.04 -8.23
C TYR A 20 9.03 -21.13 -6.72
N ASP A 21 8.00 -20.87 -5.91
CA ASP A 21 8.09 -21.11 -4.48
C ASP A 21 7.80 -22.59 -4.18
N GLY A 22 8.86 -23.36 -3.97
CA GLY A 22 8.76 -24.78 -3.64
C GLY A 22 8.08 -25.09 -2.30
N LYS A 23 7.92 -24.11 -1.40
CA LYS A 23 7.20 -24.30 -0.14
C LYS A 23 5.70 -24.06 -0.28
N GLY A 24 5.32 -23.01 -1.00
CA GLY A 24 3.93 -22.66 -1.28
C GLY A 24 3.32 -23.45 -2.45
N GLY A 25 4.15 -24.06 -3.30
CA GLY A 25 3.69 -24.72 -4.53
C GLY A 25 3.12 -23.75 -5.55
N SER A 26 3.52 -22.47 -5.49
CA SER A 26 2.99 -21.40 -6.32
C SER A 26 4.08 -20.81 -7.22
N ILE A 27 3.64 -20.34 -8.38
CA ILE A 27 4.44 -19.51 -9.27
C ILE A 27 4.25 -18.06 -8.83
N MET A 28 5.35 -17.34 -8.62
CA MET A 28 5.38 -15.91 -8.30
C MET A 28 5.90 -15.13 -9.51
N GLY A 29 5.52 -13.87 -9.62
CA GLY A 29 5.94 -12.99 -10.73
C GLY A 29 4.80 -12.20 -11.36
N GLU A 30 3.56 -12.56 -11.07
CA GLU A 30 2.36 -11.86 -11.55
C GLU A 30 1.91 -10.76 -10.58
N SER A 31 1.24 -9.75 -11.12
CA SER A 31 0.52 -8.75 -10.31
C SER A 31 -0.50 -9.42 -9.39
N ILE A 32 -0.59 -8.94 -8.15
CA ILE A 32 -1.64 -9.32 -7.18
C ILE A 32 -2.56 -8.13 -6.86
N PHE A 33 -2.51 -7.10 -7.69
CA PHE A 33 -3.33 -5.90 -7.57
C PHE A 33 -4.78 -6.19 -8.03
N PRO A 34 -5.81 -5.44 -7.56
CA PRO A 34 -7.15 -5.58 -8.09
C PRO A 34 -7.11 -5.47 -9.62
N ASN A 35 -7.68 -6.45 -10.32
CA ASN A 35 -7.48 -6.68 -11.77
C ASN A 35 -6.03 -7.06 -12.12
N PRO A 36 -5.58 -8.26 -11.72
CA PRO A 36 -4.22 -8.72 -11.97
C PRO A 36 -4.04 -9.02 -13.46
N GLU A 37 -3.51 -8.04 -14.20
CA GLU A 37 -3.03 -8.25 -15.57
C GLU A 37 -1.54 -7.91 -15.65
N GLY A 38 -0.75 -8.89 -16.09
CA GLY A 38 0.67 -8.72 -16.41
C GLY A 38 1.65 -8.95 -15.26
N ASP A 39 2.93 -8.78 -15.61
CA ASP A 39 4.05 -9.05 -14.72
C ASP A 39 4.17 -8.01 -13.60
N ALA A 40 4.57 -8.46 -12.42
CA ALA A 40 4.89 -7.63 -11.28
C ALA A 40 6.21 -6.88 -11.50
N THR A 41 6.13 -5.63 -11.95
CA THR A 41 7.31 -4.77 -12.14
C THR A 41 7.64 -3.94 -10.91
N LYS A 42 6.68 -3.79 -9.98
CA LYS A 42 6.82 -2.95 -8.80
C LYS A 42 6.14 -3.59 -7.59
N ALA A 43 6.55 -3.19 -6.41
CA ALA A 43 5.88 -3.47 -5.15
C ALA A 43 5.33 -2.17 -4.56
N LEU A 44 4.01 -2.08 -4.40
CA LEU A 44 3.36 -1.03 -3.63
C LEU A 44 3.40 -1.41 -2.15
N VAL A 45 4.07 -0.61 -1.33
CA VAL A 45 4.26 -0.89 0.09
C VAL A 45 3.50 0.12 0.93
N PHE A 46 2.78 -0.38 1.94
CA PHE A 46 2.08 0.42 2.93
C PHE A 46 2.76 0.25 4.29
N MET A 47 3.22 1.34 4.87
CA MET A 47 3.94 1.37 6.15
C MET A 47 3.19 2.23 7.16
N LEU A 48 3.00 1.72 8.37
CA LEU A 48 2.55 2.51 9.50
C LEU A 48 3.75 3.00 10.30
N SER A 49 3.67 4.24 10.76
CA SER A 49 4.68 4.85 11.63
C SER A 49 4.03 5.59 12.79
N GLY A 50 4.50 5.35 14.01
CA GLY A 50 4.02 6.03 15.21
C GLY A 50 4.31 7.52 15.17
N VAL A 51 3.32 8.35 15.50
CA VAL A 51 3.41 9.82 15.39
C VAL A 51 3.71 10.50 16.73
N SER A 52 3.49 9.84 17.87
CA SER A 52 3.77 10.45 19.18
C SER A 52 5.17 10.10 19.72
N THR A 53 5.32 10.12 21.05
CA THR A 53 6.56 9.90 21.81
C THR A 53 7.25 8.57 21.53
N ILE A 54 6.51 7.53 21.10
CA ILE A 54 7.08 6.22 20.78
C ILE A 54 7.27 6.11 19.26
N LYS A 55 8.53 6.10 18.82
CA LYS A 55 8.87 5.89 17.42
C LYS A 55 8.87 4.41 17.09
N TRP A 56 7.98 4.01 16.19
CA TRP A 56 7.94 2.67 15.60
C TRP A 56 7.59 2.77 14.13
N LYS A 57 8.00 1.77 13.35
CA LYS A 57 7.64 1.62 11.94
C LYS A 57 7.40 0.15 11.64
N GLN A 58 6.36 -0.15 10.88
CA GLN A 58 6.05 -1.52 10.47
C GLN A 58 5.42 -1.53 9.09
N VAL A 59 5.85 -2.49 8.25
CA VAL A 59 5.16 -2.79 6.99
C VAL A 59 3.82 -3.40 7.33
N PHE A 60 2.76 -2.74 6.89
CA PHE A 60 1.39 -3.12 7.21
C PHE A 60 0.75 -3.96 6.08
N ALA A 61 1.05 -3.60 4.83
CA ALA A 61 0.64 -4.39 3.67
C ALA A 61 1.60 -4.14 2.49
N TYR A 62 1.59 -5.04 1.53
CA TYR A 62 2.24 -4.86 0.24
C TYR A 62 1.44 -5.53 -0.87
N TYR A 63 1.55 -4.98 -2.08
CA TYR A 63 0.96 -5.54 -3.28
C TYR A 63 1.99 -5.51 -4.40
N PHE A 64 2.10 -6.58 -5.17
CA PHE A 64 2.83 -6.56 -6.43
C PHE A 64 1.94 -5.99 -7.52
N ILE A 65 2.45 -4.99 -8.23
CA ILE A 65 1.68 -4.21 -9.21
C ILE A 65 2.43 -4.18 -10.55
N PRO A 66 1.72 -4.05 -11.68
CA PRO A 66 2.34 -3.89 -12.99
C PRO A 66 2.83 -2.44 -13.15
N ASN A 67 3.52 -2.16 -14.25
CA ASN A 67 4.10 -0.83 -14.48
C ASN A 67 3.02 0.23 -14.73
N VAL A 68 1.89 -0.20 -15.32
CA VAL A 68 0.75 0.64 -15.65
C VAL A 68 -0.47 0.05 -14.97
N TYR A 69 -1.08 0.84 -14.10
CA TYR A 69 -2.30 0.48 -13.40
C TYR A 69 -3.07 1.76 -13.04
N ASP A 70 -4.33 1.61 -12.63
CA ASP A 70 -5.16 2.75 -12.23
C ASP A 70 -4.90 3.13 -10.76
N GLY A 71 -4.25 4.26 -10.53
CA GLY A 71 -3.98 4.77 -9.18
C GLY A 71 -5.24 4.93 -8.31
N ARG A 72 -6.44 5.04 -8.90
CA ARG A 72 -7.70 5.12 -8.16
C ARG A 72 -8.02 3.85 -7.39
N GLU A 73 -7.48 2.71 -7.79
CA GLU A 73 -7.61 1.43 -7.09
C GLU A 73 -6.88 1.42 -5.73
N HIS A 74 -5.99 2.39 -5.47
CA HIS A 74 -5.39 2.59 -4.14
C HIS A 74 -6.44 2.99 -3.10
N ALA A 75 -7.47 3.76 -3.49
CA ALA A 75 -8.43 4.32 -2.55
C ALA A 75 -9.17 3.24 -1.71
N PRO A 76 -9.78 2.20 -2.30
CA PRO A 76 -10.43 1.14 -1.52
C PRO A 76 -9.45 0.33 -0.67
N ILE A 77 -8.22 0.09 -1.15
CA ILE A 77 -7.17 -0.61 -0.40
C ILE A 77 -6.78 0.21 0.83
N THR A 78 -6.40 1.47 0.65
CA THR A 78 -6.03 2.38 1.74
C THR A 78 -7.15 2.55 2.74
N THR A 79 -8.41 2.68 2.28
CA THR A 79 -9.57 2.76 3.17
C THR A 79 -9.73 1.50 4.02
N SER A 80 -9.50 0.32 3.43
CA SER A 80 -9.58 -0.95 4.15
C SER A 80 -8.44 -1.09 5.16
N LEU A 81 -7.23 -0.67 4.81
CA LEU A 81 -6.08 -0.65 5.72
C LEU A 81 -6.32 0.26 6.94
N ILE A 82 -6.90 1.45 6.75
CA ILE A 82 -7.26 2.36 7.84
C ILE A 82 -8.31 1.75 8.77
N LYS A 83 -9.30 1.03 8.21
CA LYS A 83 -10.29 0.31 9.02
C LYS A 83 -9.64 -0.79 9.85
N MET A 84 -8.81 -1.62 9.23
CA MET A 84 -8.08 -2.69 9.92
C MET A 84 -7.12 -2.16 10.98
N SER A 85 -6.43 -1.04 10.72
CA SER A 85 -5.55 -0.43 11.72
C SER A 85 -6.35 -0.01 12.96
N ARG A 86 -7.55 0.54 12.76
CA ARG A 86 -8.44 0.95 13.85
C ARG A 86 -8.94 -0.24 14.67
N GLU A 87 -9.26 -1.36 14.01
CA GLU A 87 -9.68 -2.60 14.68
C GLU A 87 -8.59 -3.16 15.61
N VAL A 88 -7.31 -3.00 15.25
CA VAL A 88 -6.17 -3.39 16.11
C VAL A 88 -5.75 -2.31 17.11
N GLY A 89 -6.51 -1.20 17.22
CA GLY A 89 -6.29 -0.13 18.20
C GLY A 89 -5.31 0.96 17.74
N THR A 90 -5.08 1.10 16.43
CA THR A 90 -4.23 2.15 15.84
C THR A 90 -5.04 3.08 14.93
N ASP A 91 -5.14 4.34 15.33
CA ASP A 91 -5.78 5.41 14.56
C ASP A 91 -4.79 6.03 13.57
N VAL A 92 -5.07 5.89 12.28
CA VAL A 92 -4.33 6.58 11.22
C VAL A 92 -4.80 8.04 11.18
N VAL A 93 -3.89 8.97 11.47
CA VAL A 93 -4.17 10.41 11.54
C VAL A 93 -3.65 11.19 10.33
N SER A 94 -2.77 10.59 9.53
CA SER A 94 -2.22 11.17 8.32
C SER A 94 -1.87 10.10 7.30
N ILE A 95 -1.95 10.47 6.03
CA ILE A 95 -1.50 9.67 4.89
C ILE A 95 -0.40 10.46 4.18
N SER A 96 0.70 9.80 3.80
CA SER A 96 1.81 10.39 3.08
C SER A 96 2.17 9.55 1.86
N THR A 97 2.31 10.19 0.71
CA THR A 97 2.64 9.55 -0.57
C THR A 97 3.72 10.33 -1.29
N ASP A 98 4.37 9.71 -2.28
CA ASP A 98 5.15 10.47 -3.25
C ASP A 98 4.23 11.30 -4.19
N MET A 99 4.84 12.01 -5.16
CA MET A 99 4.13 12.83 -6.14
C MET A 99 3.98 12.15 -7.52
N GLY A 100 4.09 10.83 -7.60
CA GLY A 100 3.84 10.06 -8.82
C GLY A 100 2.40 10.23 -9.30
N SER A 101 2.17 10.10 -10.61
CA SER A 101 0.85 10.32 -11.22
C SER A 101 -0.27 9.49 -10.59
N GLN A 102 0.03 8.25 -10.20
CA GLN A 102 -0.88 7.32 -9.56
C GLN A 102 -1.24 7.78 -8.14
N ASN A 103 -0.25 8.27 -7.38
CA ASN A 103 -0.42 8.78 -6.03
C ASN A 103 -1.14 10.14 -6.00
N VAL A 104 -0.94 10.97 -7.01
CA VAL A 104 -1.74 12.20 -7.19
C VAL A 104 -3.21 11.86 -7.46
N ALA A 105 -3.48 10.88 -8.33
CA ALA A 105 -4.84 10.47 -8.66
C ALA A 105 -5.63 10.00 -7.42
N VAL A 106 -5.02 9.18 -6.56
CA VAL A 106 -5.69 8.73 -5.32
C VAL A 106 -5.85 9.86 -4.31
N SER A 107 -4.89 10.77 -4.21
CA SER A 107 -4.96 11.91 -3.28
C SER A 107 -6.16 12.81 -3.57
N MET A 108 -6.53 12.99 -4.84
CA MET A 108 -7.74 13.72 -5.24
C MET A 108 -9.04 13.03 -4.78
N ILE A 109 -9.06 11.69 -4.73
CA ILE A 109 -10.20 10.93 -4.22
C ILE A 109 -10.30 11.12 -2.71
N TRP A 110 -9.21 10.97 -1.97
CA TRP A 110 -9.21 11.15 -0.52
C TRP A 110 -9.62 12.56 -0.11
N TYR A 111 -9.14 13.58 -0.84
CA TYR A 111 -9.54 14.96 -0.61
C TYR A 111 -11.07 15.13 -0.66
N LYS A 112 -11.73 14.55 -1.68
CA LYS A 112 -13.19 14.60 -1.81
C LYS A 112 -13.95 13.81 -0.73
N LEU A 113 -13.35 12.75 -0.19
CA LEU A 113 -13.98 11.94 0.85
C LEU A 113 -13.89 12.58 2.24
N TRP A 114 -12.93 13.48 2.45
CA TRP A 114 -12.62 14.08 3.75
C TRP A 114 -12.90 15.58 3.81
N SER A 115 -13.39 16.19 2.71
CA SER A 115 -13.92 17.56 2.62
C SER A 115 -15.43 17.60 2.88
#